data_AF-A0A367EN36-F1
#
_entry.id   AF-A0A367EN36-F1
#
_cell.length_a   1.000
_cell.length_b   1.000
_cell.length_c   1.000
_cell.angle_alpha   90.00
_cell.angle_beta   90.00
_cell.angle_gamma   90.00
#
_symmetry.space_group_name_H-M   'P 1'
#
loop_
_entity.id
_entity.type
_entity.pdbx_description
1 polymer ?
#
loop_
_entity_poly.entity_id
_entity_poly.type
_entity_poly.pdbx_seq_one_letter_code
_entity_poly.pdbx_strand_id
1 'polypeptide(L)'
;MRVVAPAAACVQVDGLSGRRYTARDGIYETSERDGRALLAAGGFLPSLSGATSRSTGYRCQACGFGAFIKTCSRCGGLCERE
;
A
#
# COMPACT_ATOMS: atom_id res chain seq x y z
N MET A 1 -2.15 -6.37 14.63
CA MET A 1 -2.14 -4.91 14.41
C MET A 1 -1.32 -4.61 13.16
N ARG A 2 -1.64 -3.55 12.42
CA ARG A 2 -0.92 -3.19 11.19
C ARG A 2 -0.12 -1.91 11.42
N VAL A 3 1.15 -1.91 11.01
CA VAL A 3 2.06 -0.76 11.12
C VAL A 3 2.79 -0.58 9.81
N VAL A 4 2.97 0.66 9.35
CA VAL A 4 3.67 0.98 8.10
C VAL A 4 5.18 0.80 8.28
N ALA A 5 5.82 0.18 7.31
CA ALA A 5 7.27 0.12 7.23
C ALA A 5 7.83 1.54 7.02
N PRO A 6 8.81 1.99 7.81
CA PRO A 6 9.28 3.38 7.77
C PRO A 6 9.95 3.74 6.43
N ALA A 7 10.45 2.74 5.70
CA ALA A 7 10.97 2.90 4.35
C ALA A 7 10.77 1.62 3.54
N ALA A 8 10.74 1.74 2.20
CA ALA A 8 10.60 0.60 1.29
C ALA A 8 11.75 -0.42 1.41
N ALA A 9 12.95 0.03 1.81
CA ALA A 9 14.09 -0.84 2.05
C ALA A 9 14.00 -1.61 3.38
N CYS A 10 13.17 -1.15 4.32
CA CYS A 10 12.97 -1.78 5.63
C CYS A 10 11.97 -2.93 5.52
N VAL A 11 12.39 -4.03 4.90
CA VAL A 11 11.54 -5.19 4.65
C VAL A 11 11.32 -6.06 5.89
N GLN A 12 12.15 -5.92 6.92
CA GLN A 12 12.03 -6.68 8.17
C GLN A 12 12.27 -5.80 9.39
N VAL A 13 11.62 -6.15 10.50
CA VAL A 13 11.80 -5.53 11.81
C VAL A 13 11.67 -6.58 12.91
N ASP A 14 12.48 -6.45 13.95
CA ASP A 14 12.38 -7.27 15.15
C ASP A 14 11.48 -6.56 16.19
N GLY A 15 10.47 -7.27 16.68
CA GLY A 15 9.61 -6.81 17.76
C GLY A 15 10.29 -6.90 19.13
N LEU A 16 9.72 -6.24 20.13
CA LEU A 16 10.20 -6.32 21.52
C LEU A 16 10.05 -7.73 22.11
N SER A 17 9.16 -8.54 21.55
CA SER A 17 9.05 -9.97 21.86
C SER A 17 10.20 -10.83 21.32
N GLY A 18 11.13 -10.26 20.54
CA GLY A 18 12.17 -10.99 19.81
C GLY A 18 11.66 -11.67 18.54
N ARG A 19 10.37 -11.52 18.21
CA ARG A 19 9.78 -12.02 16.96
C ARG A 19 10.13 -11.10 15.80
N ARG A 20 10.60 -11.70 14.70
CA ARG A 20 10.80 -10.99 13.43
C ARG A 20 9.50 -10.88 12.64
N TYR A 21 9.24 -9.69 12.12
CA TYR A 21 8.14 -9.39 11.22
C TYR A 21 8.68 -8.98 9.85
N THR A 22 8.04 -9.45 8.78
CA THR A 22 8.37 -9.10 7.40
C THR A 22 7.26 -8.22 6.84
N ALA A 23 7.61 -7.10 6.20
CA ALA A 23 6.66 -6.23 5.54
C ALA A 23 6.08 -6.92 4.30
N ARG A 24 4.77 -6.79 4.12
CA ARG A 24 4.07 -7.08 2.86
C ARG A 24 3.46 -5.78 2.35
N ASP A 25 3.82 -5.38 1.14
CA ASP A 25 3.38 -4.11 0.53
C ASP A 25 3.65 -2.89 1.43
N GLY A 26 4.80 -2.87 2.12
CA GLY A 26 5.17 -1.79 3.02
C GLY A 26 4.43 -1.79 4.37
N ILE A 27 3.77 -2.88 4.74
CA ILE A 27 3.01 -3.00 6.00
C ILE A 27 3.48 -4.24 6.79
N TYR A 28 3.76 -4.06 8.08
CA TYR A 28 3.96 -5.15 9.03
C TYR A 28 2.63 -5.58 9.66
N GLU A 29 2.42 -6.89 9.76
CA GLU A 29 1.37 -7.49 10.58
C GLU A 29 1.95 -7.95 11.92
N THR A 30 1.77 -7.14 12.96
CA THR A 30 2.40 -7.34 14.27
C THR A 30 1.42 -7.80 15.34
N SER A 31 1.94 -8.26 16.48
CA SER A 31 1.15 -8.34 17.72
C SER A 31 0.71 -6.93 18.16
N GLU A 32 -0.29 -6.83 19.04
CA GLU A 32 -0.66 -5.51 19.60
C GLU A 32 0.48 -4.88 20.40
N ARG A 33 1.16 -5.69 21.22
CA ARG A 33 2.27 -5.23 22.07
C ARG A 33 3.40 -4.63 21.23
N ASP A 34 3.88 -5.38 20.23
CA ASP A 34 4.99 -4.93 19.38
C ASP A 34 4.55 -3.79 18.45
N GLY A 35 3.29 -3.81 17.98
CA GLY A 35 2.73 -2.73 17.18
C GLY A 35 2.71 -1.40 17.93
N ARG A 36 2.24 -1.39 19.19
CA ARG A 36 2.25 -0.19 20.04
C ARG A 36 3.67 0.32 20.31
N ALA A 37 4.63 -0.59 20.51
CA ALA A 37 6.03 -0.22 20.70
C ALA A 37 6.62 0.44 19.43
N LEU A 38 6.33 -0.10 18.25
CA LEU A 38 6.75 0.49 16.98
C LEU A 38 6.12 1.88 16.77
N LEU A 39 4.85 2.07 17.14
CA LEU A 39 4.22 3.40 17.11
C LEU A 39 4.88 4.38 18.09
N ALA A 40 5.20 3.93 19.30
CA ALA A 40 5.89 4.76 20.30
C ALA A 40 7.31 5.17 19.83
N ALA A 41 7.95 4.35 19.01
CA ALA A 41 9.23 4.63 18.37
C ALA A 41 9.12 5.53 17.11
N GLY A 42 7.93 6.08 16.82
CA GLY A 42 7.69 6.96 15.68
C GLY A 42 7.16 6.26 14.42
N GLY A 43 6.72 5.01 14.53
CA GLY A 43 6.00 4.31 13.46
C GLY A 43 4.59 4.86 13.25
N PHE A 44 3.96 4.49 12.13
CA PHE A 44 2.66 5.02 11.73
C PHE A 44 1.65 3.90 11.45
N LEU A 45 0.38 4.19 11.71
CA LEU A 45 -0.72 3.33 11.27
C LEU A 45 -0.94 3.51 9.76
N PRO A 46 -1.31 2.44 9.04
CA PRO A 46 -1.70 2.57 7.64
C PRO A 46 -2.96 3.42 7.51
N SER A 47 -3.04 4.20 6.44
CA SER A 47 -4.26 4.93 6.08
C SER A 47 -5.41 3.97 5.75
N LEU A 48 -6.66 4.45 5.80
CA LEU A 48 -7.84 3.69 5.35
C LEU A 48 -7.71 3.21 3.89
N SER A 49 -6.96 3.95 3.07
CA SER A 49 -6.66 3.60 1.67
C SER A 49 -5.69 2.43 1.53
N GLY A 50 -5.07 1.95 2.61
CA GLY A 50 -4.12 0.84 2.59
C GLY A 50 -2.82 1.18 1.84
N ALA A 51 -2.11 0.14 1.39
CA ALA A 51 -0.97 0.31 0.50
C ALA A 51 -1.47 0.73 -0.89
N THR A 52 -0.99 1.86 -1.42
CA THR A 52 -1.29 2.28 -2.78
C THR A 52 -0.62 1.31 -3.76
N SER A 53 -1.41 0.49 -4.46
CA SER A 53 -0.90 -0.34 -5.55
C SER A 53 -0.41 0.56 -6.70
N ARG A 54 0.64 0.15 -7.41
CA ARG A 54 1.17 0.92 -8.55
C ARG A 54 0.23 0.93 -9.76
N SER A 55 -0.69 -0.02 -9.84
CA SER A 55 -1.72 -0.15 -10.88
C SER A 55 -3.08 0.31 -10.36
N THR A 56 -3.26 1.62 -10.21
CA THR A 56 -4.57 2.21 -9.93
C THR A 56 -5.02 3.01 -11.13
N GLY A 57 -5.43 2.33 -12.20
CA GLY A 57 -5.88 3.02 -13.40
C GLY A 57 -6.34 2.08 -14.51
N TYR A 58 -6.97 2.69 -15.49
CA TYR A 58 -7.27 2.10 -16.78
C TYR A 58 -6.68 3.01 -17.85
N ARG A 59 -6.23 2.44 -18.97
CA ARG A 59 -5.81 3.21 -20.14
C ARG A 59 -6.78 2.99 -21.28
N CYS A 60 -7.23 4.08 -21.90
CA CYS A 60 -8.09 4.00 -23.07
C CYS A 60 -7.30 3.48 -24.26
N GLN A 61 -7.74 2.37 -24.86
CA GLN A 61 -7.07 1.77 -26.01
C GLN A 61 -7.26 2.56 -27.31
N ALA A 62 -8.24 3.47 -27.35
CA ALA A 62 -8.52 4.29 -28.54
C ALA A 62 -7.74 5.61 -28.57
N CYS A 63 -7.57 6.29 -27.43
CA CYS A 63 -6.95 7.62 -27.38
C CYS A 63 -5.78 7.76 -26.38
N GLY A 64 -5.40 6.68 -25.70
CA GLY A 64 -4.28 6.66 -24.75
C GLY A 64 -4.53 7.40 -23.42
N PHE A 65 -5.72 7.96 -23.22
CA PHE A 65 -6.06 8.69 -21.98
C PHE A 65 -6.10 7.75 -20.77
N GLY A 66 -5.44 8.15 -19.68
CA GLY A 66 -5.52 7.48 -18.39
C GLY A 66 -6.83 7.82 -17.67
N ALA A 67 -7.57 6.82 -17.25
CA ALA A 67 -8.87 6.93 -16.59
C ALA A 67 -8.91 6.08 -15.31
N PHE A 68 -9.81 6.40 -14.39
CA PHE A 68 -10.08 5.57 -13.20
C PHE A 68 -11.32 4.69 -13.36
N ILE A 69 -11.96 4.75 -14.53
CA ILE A 69 -13.19 4.03 -14.89
C ILE A 69 -13.00 3.31 -16.24
N LYS A 70 -13.82 2.28 -16.50
CA LYS A 70 -13.74 1.45 -17.72
C LYS A 70 -14.17 2.17 -19.01
N THR A 71 -14.79 3.34 -18.90
CA THR A 71 -15.24 4.13 -20.06
C THR A 71 -14.46 5.43 -20.11
N CYS A 72 -13.84 5.73 -21.25
CA CYS A 72 -13.02 6.92 -21.41
C CYS A 72 -13.87 8.19 -21.36
N SER A 73 -13.58 9.07 -20.41
CA SER A 73 -14.24 10.38 -20.30
C SER A 73 -13.91 11.35 -21.45
N ARG A 74 -12.86 11.04 -22.24
CA ARG A 74 -12.43 11.88 -23.37
C ARG A 74 -13.06 11.47 -24.70
N CYS A 75 -13.08 10.17 -25.02
CA CYS A 75 -13.54 9.68 -26.32
C CYS A 75 -14.68 8.65 -26.26
N GLY A 76 -15.12 8.25 -25.06
CA GLY A 76 -16.17 7.24 -24.87
C GLY A 76 -15.73 5.80 -25.10
N GLY A 77 -14.51 5.54 -25.55
CA GLY A 77 -13.98 4.20 -25.79
C GLY A 77 -13.75 3.38 -24.51
N LEU A 78 -13.54 2.08 -24.67
CA LEU A 78 -13.25 1.18 -23.54
C LEU A 78 -11.82 1.39 -23.03
N CYS A 79 -11.66 1.41 -21.72
CA CYS A 79 -10.36 1.45 -21.04
C CYS A 79 -10.06 0.10 -20.40
N GLU A 80 -8.82 -0.37 -20.57
CA GLU A 80 -8.33 -1.61 -19.96
C GLU A 80 -7.43 -1.32 -18.78
N ARG A 81 -7.31 -2.26 -17.85
CA ARG A 81 -6.55 -2.05 -16.61
C ARG A 81 -5.06 -1.97 -16.92
N GLU A 82 -4.40 -1.02 -16.28
CA GLU A 82 -2.94 -0.89 -16.31
C GLU A 82 -2.21 -1.85 -15.37
#